data_AF-A0A401PYI5-F1
#
_entry.id   AF-A0A401PYI5-F1
#
_cell.length_a   1.000
_cell.length_b   1.000
_cell.length_c   1.000
_cell.angle_alpha   90.00
_cell.angle_beta   90.00
_cell.angle_gamma   90.00
#
_symmetry.space_group_name_H-M   'P 1'
#
loop_
_entity.id
_entity.type
_entity.pdbx_description
1 polymer ?
#
loop_
_entity_poly.entity_id
_entity_poly.type
_entity_poly.pdbx_seq_one_letter_code
_entity_poly.pdbx_strand_id
1 'polypeptide(L)'
;MKVILFIFAAAQILHSSGIPCSSSPEATTALKGTIAKVNAEFATSNLFAVVKCELIETIPFGERIVFINLTIDIQETVCNISSGLDPANCSLIPIQNAVSMTKSAI
;
A
#
# COMPACT_ATOMS: atom_id res chain seq x y z
N MET A 1 36.80 0.15 -27.00
CA MET A 1 35.54 0.80 -26.58
C MET A 1 34.60 -0.26 -26.02
N LYS A 2 34.71 -0.58 -24.72
CA LYS A 2 33.97 -1.70 -24.11
C LYS A 2 33.78 -1.51 -22.60
N VAL A 3 33.60 -0.25 -22.18
CA VAL A 3 33.43 0.12 -20.77
C VAL A 3 32.13 0.92 -20.54
N ILE A 4 31.44 1.31 -21.62
CA ILE A 4 30.28 2.24 -21.52
C ILE A 4 28.95 1.51 -21.26
N LEU A 5 28.91 0.17 -21.34
CA LEU A 5 27.65 -0.60 -21.19
C LEU A 5 27.25 -0.92 -19.75
N PHE A 6 28.10 -0.66 -18.74
CA PHE A 6 27.75 -0.94 -17.34
C PHE A 6 27.05 0.22 -16.62
N ILE A 7 27.00 1.41 -17.21
CA ILE A 7 26.39 2.58 -16.54
C ILE A 7 24.86 2.57 -16.65
N PHE A 8 24.29 1.97 -17.70
CA PHE A 8 22.83 1.93 -17.88
C PHE A 8 22.10 0.88 -17.03
N ALA A 9 22.81 -0.09 -16.46
CA ALA A 9 22.21 -1.09 -15.57
C ALA A 9 21.92 -0.55 -14.16
N ALA A 10 22.59 0.53 -13.73
CA ALA A 10 22.41 1.12 -12.40
C ALA A 10 21.26 2.14 -12.34
N ALA A 11 20.77 2.64 -13.48
CA ALA A 11 19.72 3.65 -13.53
C ALA A 11 18.29 3.10 -13.28
N GLN A 12 18.13 1.77 -13.20
CA GLN A 12 16.83 1.12 -12.96
C GLN A 12 16.51 0.92 -11.46
N ILE A 13 17.41 1.32 -10.55
CA ILE A 13 17.24 1.10 -9.10
C ILE A 13 17.00 2.40 -8.31
N LEU A 14 16.69 3.50 -8.98
CA LEU A 14 16.01 4.62 -8.33
C LEU A 14 14.52 4.26 -8.16
N HIS A 15 14.24 3.21 -7.37
CA HIS A 15 13.00 3.21 -6.62
C HIS A 15 13.19 4.30 -5.58
N SER A 16 12.61 5.49 -5.80
CA SER A 16 12.51 6.45 -4.71
C SER A 16 11.71 5.75 -3.62
N SER A 17 12.36 5.40 -2.52
CA SER A 17 11.69 4.89 -1.34
C SER A 17 10.67 5.95 -0.94
N GLY A 18 9.37 5.67 -1.11
CA GLY A 18 8.35 6.59 -0.64
C GLY A 18 8.46 6.77 0.87
N ILE A 19 7.92 7.86 1.41
CA ILE A 19 8.00 8.12 2.84
C ILE A 19 7.07 7.11 3.55
N PRO A 20 7.50 6.39 4.59
CA PRO A 20 6.61 5.46 5.29
C PRO A 20 5.34 6.16 5.79
N CYS A 21 4.16 5.62 5.50
CA CYS A 21 2.89 6.26 5.88
C CYS A 21 2.74 6.51 7.40
N SER A 22 3.50 5.78 8.23
CA SER A 22 3.58 6.01 9.68
C SER A 22 4.20 7.36 10.06
N SER A 23 4.84 8.07 9.14
CA SER A 23 5.44 9.39 9.38
C SER A 23 4.41 10.53 9.40
N SER A 24 3.16 10.29 8.97
CA SER A 24 2.09 11.29 8.95
C SER A 24 0.80 10.71 9.55
N PRO A 25 0.17 11.41 10.52
CA PRO A 25 -1.14 11.03 11.05
C PRO A 25 -2.24 11.00 9.97
N GLU A 26 -2.19 11.92 9.02
CA GLU A 26 -3.12 12.01 7.89
C GLU A 26 -2.95 10.80 6.97
N ALA A 27 -1.71 10.44 6.65
CA ALA A 27 -1.41 9.25 5.85
C ALA A 27 -1.84 7.95 6.55
N THR A 28 -1.65 7.85 7.86
CA THR A 28 -2.12 6.71 8.65
C THR A 28 -3.65 6.61 8.64
N THR A 29 -4.34 7.75 8.69
CA THR A 29 -5.81 7.82 8.62
C THR A 29 -6.32 7.43 7.24
N ALA A 30 -5.72 7.98 6.18
CA ALA A 30 -6.03 7.65 4.79
C ALA A 30 -5.79 6.16 4.49
N LEU A 31 -4.72 5.59 5.03
CA LEU A 31 -4.41 4.15 4.91
C LEU A 31 -5.52 3.28 5.50
N LYS A 32 -5.97 3.59 6.73
CA LYS A 32 -7.07 2.86 7.40
C LYS A 32 -8.37 2.95 6.60
N GLY A 33 -8.71 4.12 6.08
CA GLY A 33 -9.88 4.29 5.22
C GLY A 33 -9.76 3.49 3.92
N THR A 34 -8.57 3.49 3.30
CA THR A 34 -8.31 2.78 2.05
C THR A 34 -8.45 1.27 2.21
N ILE A 35 -7.84 0.68 3.25
CA ILE A 35 -7.94 -0.77 3.46
C ILE A 35 -9.35 -1.21 3.84
N ALA A 36 -10.08 -0.40 4.62
CA ALA A 36 -11.49 -0.66 4.91
C ALA A 36 -12.33 -0.64 3.63
N LYS A 37 -12.09 0.31 2.72
CA LYS A 37 -12.76 0.40 1.43
C LYS A 37 -12.43 -0.80 0.52
N VAL A 38 -11.16 -1.20 0.45
CA VAL A 38 -10.76 -2.42 -0.29
C VAL A 38 -11.53 -3.63 0.23
N ASN A 39 -11.54 -3.85 1.55
CA ASN A 39 -12.25 -4.99 2.13
C ASN A 39 -13.77 -4.91 1.99
N ALA A 40 -14.35 -3.73 1.76
CA ALA A 40 -15.77 -3.59 1.48
C ALA A 40 -16.13 -3.79 -0.01
N GLU A 41 -15.22 -3.48 -0.94
CA GLU A 41 -15.48 -3.49 -2.38
C GLU A 41 -15.06 -4.79 -3.08
N PHE A 42 -14.04 -5.48 -2.58
CA PHE A 42 -13.56 -6.70 -3.21
C PHE A 42 -14.45 -7.89 -2.83
N ALA A 43 -14.89 -8.64 -3.85
CA ALA A 43 -15.70 -9.85 -3.68
C ALA A 43 -14.85 -11.06 -3.29
N THR A 44 -14.10 -10.96 -2.19
CA THR A 44 -13.29 -12.04 -1.61
C THR A 44 -13.90 -12.53 -0.30
N SER A 45 -13.67 -13.80 0.03
CA SER A 45 -14.08 -14.38 1.31
C SER A 45 -13.17 -13.94 2.46
N ASN A 46 -11.93 -13.54 2.16
CA ASN A 46 -10.95 -13.14 3.16
C ASN A 46 -10.64 -11.64 3.10
N LEU A 47 -10.14 -11.13 4.22
CA LEU A 47 -9.64 -9.77 4.36
C LEU A 47 -8.29 -9.61 3.68
N PHE A 48 -8.03 -8.43 3.14
CA PHE A 48 -6.72 -7.93 2.76
C PHE A 48 -6.07 -7.15 3.90
N ALA A 49 -4.78 -7.36 4.09
CA ALA A 49 -3.92 -6.57 4.96
C ALA A 49 -2.91 -5.77 4.14
N VAL A 50 -2.48 -4.64 4.68
CA VAL A 50 -1.42 -3.81 4.10
C VAL A 50 -0.07 -4.42 4.47
N VAL A 51 0.76 -4.71 3.47
CA VAL A 51 2.14 -5.21 3.68
C VAL A 51 3.19 -4.13 3.47
N LYS A 52 2.85 -3.09 2.69
CA LYS A 52 3.70 -1.91 2.47
C LYS A 52 2.83 -0.68 2.26
N CYS A 53 3.27 0.47 2.78
CA CYS A 53 2.63 1.75 2.53
C CYS A 53 3.67 2.84 2.34
N GLU A 54 3.55 3.56 1.24
CA GLU A 54 4.40 4.68 0.84
C GLU A 54 3.54 5.91 0.60
N LEU A 55 3.77 6.96 1.39
CA LEU A 55 3.26 8.30 1.13
C LEU A 55 4.07 8.91 -0.02
N ILE A 56 3.37 9.23 -1.09
CA ILE A 56 3.94 9.85 -2.29
C ILE A 56 3.88 11.37 -2.17
N GLU A 57 2.71 11.89 -1.82
CA GLU A 57 2.49 13.33 -1.75
C GLU A 57 1.34 13.70 -0.80
N THR A 58 1.46 14.87 -0.19
CA THR A 58 0.41 15.52 0.59
C THR A 58 0.08 16.84 -0.08
N ILE A 59 -1.14 16.97 -0.61
CA ILE A 59 -1.57 18.14 -1.38
C ILE A 59 -2.60 18.92 -0.56
N PRO A 60 -2.24 20.08 0.02
CA PRO A 60 -3.21 20.93 0.70
C PRO A 60 -4.18 21.54 -0.31
N PHE A 61 -5.46 21.54 0.04
CA PHE A 61 -6.52 22.13 -0.77
C PHE A 61 -7.35 23.10 0.09
N GLY A 62 -7.14 24.40 -0.11
CA GLY A 62 -7.69 25.42 0.78
C GLY A 62 -7.11 25.32 2.20
N GLU A 63 -7.86 25.79 3.19
CA GLU A 63 -7.35 25.90 4.57
C GLU A 63 -7.54 24.64 5.43
N ARG A 64 -8.39 23.69 5.01
CA ARG A 64 -8.82 22.57 5.87
C ARG A 64 -8.88 21.21 5.20
N ILE A 65 -8.62 21.13 3.90
CA ILE A 65 -8.67 19.87 3.14
C ILE A 65 -7.24 19.52 2.74
N VAL A 66 -6.92 18.24 2.82
CA VAL A 66 -5.64 17.69 2.38
C VAL A 66 -5.93 16.42 1.60
N PHE A 67 -5.42 16.34 0.38
CA PHE A 67 -5.38 15.10 -0.38
C PHE A 67 -4.10 14.35 -0.06
N ILE A 68 -4.22 13.04 0.13
CA ILE A 68 -3.11 12.18 0.50
C ILE A 68 -2.93 11.15 -0.61
N ASN A 69 -1.86 11.29 -1.37
CA ASN A 69 -1.50 10.32 -2.39
C ASN A 69 -0.58 9.27 -1.78
N LEU A 70 -1.06 8.03 -1.73
CA LEU A 70 -0.34 6.89 -1.17
C LEU A 70 -0.33 5.70 -2.12
N THR A 71 0.77 4.96 -2.12
CA THR A 71 0.90 3.67 -2.77
C THR A 71 0.94 2.59 -1.68
N ILE A 72 0.04 1.61 -1.80
CA ILE A 72 -0.03 0.49 -0.86
C ILE A 72 0.13 -0.82 -1.61
N ASP A 73 0.86 -1.73 -0.97
CA ASP A 73 0.81 -3.14 -1.32
C ASP A 73 -0.09 -3.84 -0.31
N ILE A 74 -1.05 -4.59 -0.83
CA ILE A 74 -1.97 -5.38 -0.02
C ILE A 74 -1.88 -6.85 -0.39
N GLN A 75 -2.16 -7.71 0.58
CA GLN A 75 -2.14 -9.14 0.43
C GLN A 75 -3.29 -9.79 1.18
N GLU A 76 -3.87 -10.81 0.59
CA GLU A 76 -4.94 -11.59 1.20
C GLU A 76 -4.46 -12.31 2.47
N THR A 77 -5.32 -12.30 3.49
CA THR A 77 -5.09 -12.92 4.79
C THR A 77 -5.89 -14.22 4.93
N VAL A 78 -5.63 -14.98 5.99
CA VAL A 78 -6.43 -16.16 6.33
C VAL A 78 -7.75 -15.81 7.04
N CYS A 79 -7.94 -14.55 7.42
CA CYS A 79 -9.13 -14.11 8.16
C CYS A 79 -10.30 -13.88 7.21
N ASN A 80 -11.45 -14.45 7.55
CA ASN A 80 -12.68 -14.22 6.82
C ASN A 80 -13.17 -12.76 6.98
N ILE A 81 -13.77 -12.19 5.94
CA ILE A 81 -14.38 -10.85 5.98
C ILE A 81 -15.43 -10.69 7.09
N SER A 82 -16.16 -11.75 7.44
CA SER A 82 -17.16 -11.75 8.51
C SER A 82 -16.57 -11.98 9.91
N SER A 83 -15.26 -12.12 10.06
CA SER A 83 -14.62 -12.43 11.35
C SER A 83 -14.66 -11.27 12.35
N GLY A 84 -14.85 -10.03 11.88
CA GLY A 84 -14.78 -8.82 12.71
C GLY A 84 -13.37 -8.52 13.22
N LEU A 85 -12.34 -9.24 12.75
CA LEU A 85 -10.95 -9.02 13.12
C LEU A 85 -10.36 -7.84 12.34
N ASP A 86 -9.41 -7.16 12.97
CA ASP A 86 -8.55 -6.21 12.27
C ASP A 86 -7.60 -6.97 11.32
N PRO A 87 -7.61 -6.69 10.00
CA PRO A 87 -6.73 -7.34 9.05
C PRO A 87 -5.24 -7.27 9.42
N ALA A 88 -4.81 -6.22 10.13
CA ALA A 88 -3.41 -6.08 10.56
C ALA A 88 -2.97 -7.15 11.58
N ASN A 89 -3.92 -7.79 12.26
CA ASN A 89 -3.66 -8.86 13.23
C ASN A 89 -3.81 -10.27 12.62
N CYS A 90 -4.08 -10.36 11.32
CA CYS A 90 -4.30 -11.61 10.62
C CYS A 90 -3.03 -12.13 9.94
N SER A 91 -2.84 -13.45 9.95
CA SER A 91 -1.76 -14.07 9.19
C SER A 91 -2.01 -13.91 7.68
N LEU A 92 -0.96 -13.59 6.94
CA LEU A 92 -1.01 -13.52 5.48
C LEU A 92 -1.09 -14.93 4.88
N ILE A 93 -1.84 -15.10 3.79
CA ILE A 93 -1.72 -16.30 2.95
C ILE A 93 -0.33 -16.28 2.30
N PRO A 94 0.41 -17.40 2.21
CA PRO A 94 1.69 -17.42 1.52
C PRO A 94 1.60 -16.85 0.09
N ILE A 95 2.57 -16.04 -0.32
CA ILE A 95 2.53 -15.25 -1.57
C ILE A 95 2.22 -16.13 -2.81
N GLN A 96 2.68 -17.38 -2.85
CA GLN A 96 2.42 -18.27 -4.00
C GLN A 96 0.92 -18.59 -4.19
N ASN A 97 0.11 -18.41 -3.15
CA ASN A 97 -1.30 -18.76 -3.11
C ASN A 97 -2.20 -17.54 -2.82
N ALA A 98 -1.61 -16.35 -2.63
CA ALA A 98 -2.32 -15.16 -2.19
C ALA A 98 -2.68 -14.27 -3.38
N VAL A 99 -3.83 -13.59 -3.28
CA VAL A 99 -4.08 -12.40 -4.10
C VAL A 99 -3.28 -11.25 -3.49
N SER A 100 -2.34 -10.72 -4.27
CA SER A 100 -1.55 -9.53 -3.91
C SER A 100 -1.74 -8.46 -4.97
N MET A 101 -1.82 -7.20 -4.54
CA MET A 101 -1.93 -6.09 -5.47
C MET A 101 -1.33 -4.81 -4.92
N THR A 102 -0.81 -3.98 -5.82
CA THR A 102 -0.40 -2.61 -5.54
C THR A 102 -1.54 -1.68 -5.94
N LYS A 103 -1.93 -0.77 -5.04
CA LYS A 103 -2.97 0.23 -5.29
C LYS A 103 -2.43 1.62 -4.96
N SER A 104 -2.56 2.55 -5.90
CA SER A 104 -2.39 3.97 -5.62
C SER A 104 -3.75 4.58 -5.28
N ALA A 105 -3.83 5.26 -4.15
CA ALA A 105 -5.01 5.97 -3.69
C ALA A 105 -4.68 7.47 -3.58
N ILE A 106 -5.60 8.31 -4.06
CA ILE A 106 -5.52 9.78 -4.05
C ILE A 106 -6.64 10.31 -3.16
#